data_AF-A0A538QCT4-F1
#
_entry.id   AF-A0A538QCT4-F1
#
_cell.length_a   1.000
_cell.length_b   1.000
_cell.length_c   1.000
_cell.angle_alpha   90.00
_cell.angle_beta   90.00
_cell.angle_gamma   90.00
#
_symmetry.space_group_name_H-M   'P 1'
#
loop_
_entity.id
_entity.type
_entity.pdbx_description
1 polymer ?
#
loop_
_entity_poly.entity_id
_entity_poly.type
_entity_poly.pdbx_seq_one_letter_code
_entity_poly.pdbx_strand_id
1 'polypeptide(L)'
;MLLHLIIKLLVTVGRTGWIRWFFRSMFIHLAWLDRTVIDRSERILTLHHELFKHLEMELFVPGSRLAASVALVRHVIARFDGSAATTDPEVEAALAGIGMLDELGRHAGSYTHHYPIFFRRVLPDDALISMTAGAREPFYTISLFCYREPRTAFYALAGKYFPLAYAEIDERYPRLAEFRAICERYDARGTFRNRYVARVLGFDRADDTRAA
;
A
#
# COMPACT_ATOMS: atom_id res chain seq x y z
N MET A 1 19.78 8.72 1.46
CA MET A 1 20.62 7.93 0.52
C MET A 1 21.23 6.67 1.12
N LEU A 2 22.02 6.72 2.21
CA LEU A 2 22.74 5.55 2.73
C LEU A 2 21.84 4.33 3.02
N LEU A 3 20.67 4.55 3.66
CA LEU A 3 19.70 3.49 3.93
C LEU A 3 19.29 2.70 2.67
N HIS A 4 19.03 3.42 1.57
CA HIS A 4 18.56 2.79 0.33
C HIS A 4 19.66 1.95 -0.33
N LEU A 5 20.92 2.40 -0.24
CA LEU A 5 22.08 1.61 -0.70
C LEU A 5 22.24 0.33 0.11
N ILE A 6 22.14 0.41 1.44
CA ILE A 6 22.23 -0.76 2.30
C ILE A 6 21.10 -1.75 1.99
N ILE A 7 19.87 -1.27 1.84
CA ILE A 7 18.73 -2.12 1.50
C ILE A 7 18.91 -2.78 0.13
N LYS A 8 19.38 -2.03 -0.89
CA LYS A 8 19.66 -2.59 -2.21
C LYS A 8 20.75 -3.67 -2.14
N LEU A 9 21.79 -3.47 -1.33
CA LEU A 9 22.83 -4.45 -1.09
C LEU A 9 22.27 -5.71 -0.40
N LEU A 10 21.52 -5.56 0.69
CA LEU A 10 20.91 -6.66 1.44
C LEU A 10 19.97 -7.50 0.57
N VAL A 11 19.17 -6.84 -0.26
CA VAL A 11 18.23 -7.49 -1.19
C VAL A 11 18.98 -8.20 -2.32
N THR A 12 20.05 -7.62 -2.85
CA THR A 12 20.87 -8.25 -3.91
C THR A 12 21.62 -9.47 -3.40
N VAL A 13 22.16 -9.41 -2.18
CA VAL A 13 22.85 -10.56 -1.55
C VAL A 13 21.83 -11.65 -1.16
N GLY A 14 20.55 -11.31 -1.03
CA GLY A 14 19.43 -12.26 -1.02
C GLY A 14 19.28 -13.10 0.26
N ARG A 15 20.06 -12.83 1.31
CA ARG A 15 20.00 -13.61 2.55
C ARG A 15 18.98 -13.01 3.52
N THR A 16 17.80 -13.64 3.60
CA THR A 16 16.74 -13.27 4.55
C THR A 16 17.24 -13.06 5.98
N GLY A 17 18.17 -13.90 6.46
CA GLY A 17 18.76 -13.74 7.79
C GLY A 17 19.47 -12.39 8.00
N TRP A 18 20.12 -11.85 6.96
CA TRP A 18 20.80 -10.56 7.02
C TRP A 18 19.82 -9.40 7.03
N ILE A 19 18.73 -9.50 6.26
CA ILE A 19 17.65 -8.51 6.28
C ILE A 19 17.02 -8.46 7.67
N ARG A 20 16.72 -9.62 8.26
CA ARG A 20 16.17 -9.71 9.63
C ARG A 20 17.12 -9.10 10.66
N TRP A 21 18.40 -9.49 10.62
CA TRP A 21 19.41 -8.95 11.52
C TRP A 21 19.54 -7.42 11.37
N PHE A 22 19.59 -6.92 10.14
CA PHE A 22 19.67 -5.48 9.87
C PHE A 22 18.51 -4.74 10.53
N PHE A 23 17.26 -5.15 10.27
CA PHE A 23 16.10 -4.42 10.81
C PHE A 23 15.89 -4.63 12.31
N ARG A 24 16.20 -5.81 12.86
CA ARG A 24 16.01 -6.09 14.30
C ARG A 24 17.08 -5.47 15.17
N SER A 25 18.32 -5.38 14.68
CA SER A 25 19.48 -5.08 15.53
C SER A 25 20.24 -3.83 15.09
N MET A 26 20.32 -3.52 13.79
CA MET A 26 21.15 -2.42 13.30
C MET A 26 20.34 -1.15 12.99
N PHE A 27 19.17 -1.31 12.37
CA PHE A 27 18.35 -0.21 11.88
C PHE A 27 17.91 0.72 13.00
N ILE A 28 17.56 0.19 14.17
CA ILE A 28 17.14 0.99 15.34
C ILE A 28 18.23 1.98 15.79
N HIS A 29 19.51 1.66 15.60
CA HIS A 29 20.63 2.52 15.95
C HIS A 29 20.95 3.53 14.84
N LEU A 30 20.63 3.20 13.59
CA LEU A 30 20.81 4.09 12.43
C LEU A 30 19.67 5.09 12.25
N ALA A 31 18.46 4.70 12.64
CA ALA A 31 17.24 5.47 12.44
C ALA A 31 17.11 6.66 13.40
N TRP A 32 18.15 6.96 14.19
CA TRP A 32 18.29 8.07 15.16
C TRP A 32 17.18 9.13 15.02
N LEU A 33 16.10 8.90 15.78
CA LEU A 33 14.82 9.61 15.68
C LEU A 33 14.87 11.02 16.29
N ASP A 34 16.01 11.43 16.85
CA ASP A 34 16.13 12.66 17.65
C ASP A 34 16.83 13.82 16.91
N ARG A 35 16.71 13.83 15.58
CA ARG A 35 17.21 14.92 14.73
C ARG A 35 16.11 15.96 14.58
N THR A 36 16.21 17.07 15.31
CA THR A 36 15.39 18.24 15.03
C THR A 36 15.96 18.97 13.81
N VAL A 37 15.20 18.97 12.70
CA VAL A 37 15.55 19.73 11.50
C VAL A 37 14.61 20.93 11.42
N ILE A 38 15.18 22.13 11.46
CA ILE A 38 14.46 23.40 11.30
C ILE A 38 14.94 24.04 10.01
N ASP A 39 14.04 24.15 9.04
CA ASP A 39 14.27 24.69 7.72
C ASP A 39 12.90 25.03 7.08
N ARG A 40 12.89 25.50 5.83
CA ARG A 40 11.66 25.72 5.07
C ARG A 40 10.96 24.39 4.77
N SER A 41 9.63 24.44 4.67
CA SER A 41 8.80 23.25 4.46
C SER A 41 9.23 22.42 3.26
N GLU A 42 9.63 23.04 2.15
CA GLU A 42 10.09 22.31 0.97
C GLU A 42 11.38 21.52 1.22
N ARG A 43 12.24 21.97 2.12
CA ARG A 43 13.50 21.28 2.46
C ARG A 43 13.30 20.19 3.51
N ILE A 44 12.31 20.34 4.38
CA ILE A 44 11.98 19.34 5.41
C ILE A 44 11.10 18.22 4.83
N LEU A 45 10.12 18.57 3.99
CA LEU A 45 9.09 17.64 3.52
C LEU A 45 9.51 16.87 2.26
N THR A 46 10.50 17.36 1.51
CA THR A 46 10.94 16.70 0.28
C THR A 46 11.97 15.62 0.59
N LEU A 47 11.61 14.38 0.33
CA LEU A 47 12.54 13.26 0.32
C LEU A 47 12.86 12.91 -1.14
N HIS A 48 14.16 12.84 -1.45
CA HIS A 48 14.66 12.43 -2.75
C HIS A 48 14.52 10.91 -2.94
N HIS A 49 13.30 10.44 -3.23
CA HIS A 49 12.96 9.04 -3.44
C HIS A 49 13.18 8.55 -4.89
N GLU A 50 13.44 9.47 -5.82
CA GLU A 50 13.67 9.20 -7.24
C GLU A 50 14.96 8.42 -7.54
N LEU A 51 15.92 8.45 -6.61
CA LEU A 51 17.25 7.89 -6.81
C LEU A 51 17.27 6.35 -6.89
N PHE A 52 16.21 5.68 -6.41
CA PHE A 52 16.11 4.22 -6.42
C PHE A 52 14.73 3.77 -6.85
N LYS A 53 14.65 3.02 -7.94
CA LYS A 53 13.40 2.41 -8.39
C LYS A 53 12.90 1.41 -7.34
N HIS A 54 11.71 1.67 -6.81
CA HIS A 54 11.00 0.79 -5.90
C HIS A 54 9.51 0.70 -6.29
N LEU A 55 8.77 -0.14 -5.60
CA LEU A 55 7.31 -0.17 -5.61
C LEU A 55 6.83 0.20 -4.22
N GLU A 56 5.81 1.05 -4.15
CA GLU A 56 5.09 1.35 -2.91
C GLU A 56 3.65 0.89 -3.07
N MET A 57 3.10 0.26 -2.04
CA MET A 57 1.67 0.03 -1.88
C MET A 57 1.20 0.64 -0.57
N GLU A 58 0.06 1.31 -0.62
CA GLU A 58 -0.45 2.09 0.50
C GLU A 58 -1.87 1.64 0.84
N LEU A 59 -2.07 1.27 2.09
CA LEU A 59 -3.37 0.95 2.66
C LEU A 59 -3.91 2.18 3.38
N PHE A 60 -5.19 2.49 3.21
CA PHE A 60 -5.88 3.58 3.93
C PHE A 60 -6.84 2.98 4.94
N VAL A 61 -6.62 3.26 6.22
CA VAL A 61 -7.40 2.70 7.32
C VAL A 61 -7.99 3.81 8.20
N PRO A 62 -9.29 3.76 8.57
CA PRO A 62 -9.85 4.69 9.53
C PRO A 62 -9.14 4.57 10.88
N GLY A 63 -9.02 5.68 11.63
CA GLY A 63 -8.37 5.71 12.93
C GLY A 63 -8.93 4.67 13.91
N SER A 64 -10.26 4.50 13.94
CA SER A 64 -10.96 3.48 14.73
C SER A 64 -10.52 2.03 14.45
N ARG A 65 -9.96 1.74 13.27
CA ARG A 65 -9.54 0.39 12.84
C ARG A 65 -8.02 0.19 12.85
N LEU A 66 -7.24 1.24 13.12
CA LEU A 66 -5.78 1.21 12.99
C LEU A 66 -5.12 0.05 13.75
N ALA A 67 -5.49 -0.17 15.02
CA ALA A 67 -4.89 -1.23 15.83
C ALA A 67 -5.12 -2.63 15.24
N ALA A 68 -6.36 -2.92 14.81
CA ALA A 68 -6.70 -4.19 14.19
C ALA A 68 -5.99 -4.36 12.84
N SER A 69 -5.91 -3.29 12.03
CA SER A 69 -5.18 -3.32 10.76
C SER A 69 -3.68 -3.55 10.95
N VAL A 70 -3.07 -2.97 12.00
CA VAL A 70 -1.67 -3.21 12.35
C VAL A 70 -1.43 -4.66 12.76
N ALA A 71 -2.32 -5.24 13.56
CA ALA A 71 -2.25 -6.65 13.96
C ALA A 71 -2.29 -7.57 12.73
N LEU A 72 -3.23 -7.33 11.80
CA LEU A 72 -3.33 -8.05 10.53
C LEU A 72 -2.06 -7.92 9.69
N VAL A 73 -1.57 -6.69 9.44
CA VAL A 73 -0.36 -6.46 8.63
C VAL A 73 0.85 -7.16 9.25
N ARG A 74 1.01 -7.10 10.57
CA ARG A 74 2.08 -7.81 11.28
C ARG A 74 1.98 -9.32 11.12
N HIS A 75 0.79 -9.88 11.28
CA HIS A 75 0.55 -11.31 11.14
C HIS A 75 0.87 -11.79 9.71
N VAL A 76 0.36 -11.08 8.70
CA VAL A 76 0.59 -11.38 7.29
C VAL A 76 2.08 -11.30 6.94
N ILE A 77 2.77 -10.22 7.31
CA ILE A 77 4.22 -10.06 7.05
C ILE A 77 5.03 -11.17 7.74
N ALA A 78 4.70 -11.52 8.98
CA ALA A 78 5.41 -12.57 9.71
C ALA A 78 5.23 -13.94 9.05
N ARG A 79 4.02 -14.24 8.56
CA ARG A 79 3.73 -15.48 7.80
C ARG A 79 4.51 -15.54 6.49
N PHE A 80 4.49 -14.46 5.70
CA PHE A 80 5.25 -14.36 4.45
C PHE A 80 6.76 -14.48 4.67
N ASP A 81 7.29 -13.93 5.77
CA ASP A 81 8.69 -14.08 6.15
C ASP A 81 9.03 -15.52 6.53
N GLY A 82 8.04 -16.34 6.90
CA GLY A 82 8.25 -17.68 7.43
C GLY A 82 8.86 -17.66 8.83
N SER A 83 8.79 -16.52 9.52
CA SER A 83 9.04 -16.48 10.96
C SER A 83 7.88 -17.16 11.68
N ALA A 84 8.14 -17.76 12.85
CA ALA A 84 7.08 -18.22 13.74
C ALA A 84 6.31 -16.98 14.21
N ALA A 85 5.31 -16.56 13.43
CA ALA A 85 4.35 -15.55 13.83
C ALA A 85 3.66 -16.09 15.08
N THR A 86 3.53 -15.27 16.11
CA THR A 86 2.58 -15.57 17.18
C THR A 86 1.21 -15.69 16.53
N THR A 87 0.59 -16.85 16.66
CA THR A 87 -0.77 -17.11 16.20
C THR A 87 -1.68 -16.08 16.84
N ASP A 88 -2.44 -15.37 16.03
CA ASP A 88 -3.43 -14.39 16.48
C ASP A 88 -4.81 -14.95 16.10
N PRO A 89 -5.53 -15.56 17.06
CA PRO A 89 -6.80 -16.24 16.77
C PRO A 89 -7.86 -15.32 16.19
N GLU A 90 -7.87 -14.04 16.56
CA GLU A 90 -8.82 -13.06 16.03
C GLU A 90 -8.53 -12.76 14.56
N VAL A 91 -7.25 -12.57 14.22
CA VAL A 91 -6.82 -12.36 12.83
C VAL A 91 -7.06 -13.61 11.98
N GLU A 92 -6.73 -14.79 12.48
CA GLU A 92 -6.95 -16.05 11.75
C GLU A 92 -8.45 -16.32 11.55
N ALA A 93 -9.29 -16.07 12.56
CA ALA A 93 -10.74 -16.18 12.42
C ALA A 93 -11.28 -15.18 11.38
N ALA A 94 -10.80 -13.93 11.39
CA ALA A 94 -11.18 -12.93 10.39
C ALA A 94 -10.77 -13.34 8.97
N LEU A 95 -9.55 -13.87 8.80
CA LEU A 95 -9.05 -14.37 7.53
C LEU A 95 -9.80 -15.62 7.06
N ALA A 96 -10.14 -16.54 7.96
CA ALA A 96 -10.95 -17.71 7.67
C ALA A 96 -12.37 -17.31 7.23
N GLY A 97 -12.96 -16.31 7.89
CA GLY A 97 -14.28 -15.77 7.55
C GLY A 97 -14.37 -15.20 6.13
N ILE A 98 -13.24 -14.80 5.53
CA ILE A 98 -13.16 -14.34 4.14
C ILE A 98 -12.46 -15.35 3.20
N GLY A 99 -12.18 -16.56 3.67
CA GLY A 99 -11.55 -17.63 2.87
C GLY A 99 -10.08 -17.40 2.52
N MET A 100 -9.38 -16.48 3.19
CA MET A 100 -8.00 -16.09 2.88
C MET A 100 -6.95 -16.81 3.73
N LEU A 101 -7.35 -17.55 4.78
CA LEU A 101 -6.41 -18.19 5.70
C LEU A 101 -5.52 -19.23 5.00
N ASP A 102 -6.12 -20.10 4.19
CA ASP A 102 -5.38 -21.12 3.43
C ASP A 102 -4.46 -20.50 2.38
N GLU A 103 -4.91 -19.44 1.71
CA GLU A 103 -4.10 -18.72 0.72
C GLU A 103 -2.88 -18.07 1.37
N LEU A 104 -3.07 -17.37 2.49
CA LEU A 104 -1.98 -16.84 3.30
C LEU A 104 -1.01 -17.96 3.72
N GLY A 105 -1.55 -19.14 4.05
CA GLY A 105 -0.78 -20.32 4.41
C GLY A 105 0.17 -20.80 3.30
N ARG A 106 -0.23 -20.72 2.02
CA ARG A 106 0.60 -21.12 0.86
C ARG A 106 1.78 -20.17 0.62
N HIS A 107 1.71 -18.95 1.12
CA HIS A 107 2.76 -17.94 0.96
C HIS A 107 3.80 -17.92 2.08
N ALA A 108 3.73 -18.89 3.00
CA ALA A 108 4.73 -19.15 4.03
C ALA A 108 6.18 -19.03 3.54
N GLY A 109 6.98 -18.14 4.14
CA GLY A 109 8.41 -18.04 3.82
C GLY A 109 8.75 -17.58 2.40
N SER A 110 7.76 -17.13 1.62
CA SER A 110 7.96 -16.72 0.22
C SER A 110 8.52 -15.29 0.08
N TYR A 111 8.42 -14.46 1.11
CA TYR A 111 8.84 -13.07 1.05
C TYR A 111 9.24 -12.48 2.41
N THR A 112 10.45 -11.93 2.48
CA THR A 112 10.89 -11.12 3.61
C THR A 112 10.74 -9.65 3.28
N HIS A 113 9.91 -8.94 4.06
CA HIS A 113 9.83 -7.49 3.97
C HIS A 113 11.17 -6.86 4.36
N HIS A 114 11.62 -5.88 3.59
CA HIS A 114 12.99 -5.38 3.60
C HIS A 114 13.08 -3.85 3.59
N TYR A 115 12.03 -3.19 4.08
CA TYR A 115 11.99 -1.74 4.22
C TYR A 115 11.23 -1.36 5.50
N PRO A 116 11.43 -0.16 6.07
CA PRO A 116 10.56 0.32 7.13
C PRO A 116 9.11 0.48 6.63
N ILE A 117 8.15 0.18 7.50
CA ILE A 117 6.73 0.45 7.25
C ILE A 117 6.43 1.84 7.78
N PHE A 118 5.88 2.70 6.94
CA PHE A 118 5.56 4.08 7.31
C PHE A 118 4.08 4.19 7.64
N PHE A 119 3.79 4.86 8.75
CA PHE A 119 2.45 5.24 9.16
C PHE A 119 2.32 6.75 9.03
N ARG A 120 1.34 7.21 8.26
CA ARG A 120 1.05 8.65 8.11
C ARG A 120 -0.39 8.93 8.48
N ARG A 121 -0.63 9.98 9.26
CA ARG A 121 -1.99 10.45 9.55
C ARG A 121 -2.47 11.36 8.42
N VAL A 122 -3.65 11.09 7.90
CA VAL A 122 -4.32 11.87 6.84
C VAL A 122 -5.63 12.40 7.41
N LEU A 123 -5.85 13.71 7.27
CA LEU A 123 -7.06 14.35 7.74
C LEU A 123 -8.17 14.21 6.69
N PRO A 124 -9.46 14.17 7.11
CA PRO A 124 -10.58 14.28 6.18
C PRO A 124 -10.47 15.52 5.30
N ASP A 125 -10.98 15.40 4.09
CA ASP A 125 -11.02 16.49 3.12
C ASP A 125 -12.33 16.48 2.32
N ASP A 126 -12.56 17.55 1.56
CA ASP A 126 -13.78 17.76 0.77
C ASP A 126 -13.55 17.52 -0.74
N ALA A 127 -12.48 16.82 -1.13
CA ALA A 127 -12.24 16.49 -2.54
C ALA A 127 -13.28 15.49 -3.07
N LEU A 128 -13.38 15.40 -4.39
CA LEU A 128 -14.42 14.58 -5.04
C LEU A 128 -14.18 13.07 -4.88
N ILE A 129 -12.91 12.64 -4.97
CA ILE A 129 -12.52 11.23 -5.06
C ILE A 129 -11.29 10.88 -4.21
N SER A 130 -10.96 11.67 -3.18
CA SER A 130 -9.87 11.32 -2.26
C SER A 130 -10.28 10.15 -1.35
N MET A 131 -9.30 9.39 -0.86
CA MET A 131 -9.53 8.27 0.07
C MET A 131 -10.18 8.68 1.40
N THR A 132 -10.16 9.99 1.69
CA THR A 132 -10.64 10.61 2.93
C THR A 132 -11.81 11.57 2.70
N ALA A 133 -12.34 11.61 1.47
CA ALA A 133 -13.47 12.46 1.09
C ALA A 133 -14.70 12.13 1.95
N GLY A 134 -15.23 13.12 2.66
CA GLY A 134 -16.43 12.95 3.49
C GLY A 134 -16.25 12.07 4.73
N ALA A 135 -15.01 11.73 5.09
CA ALA A 135 -14.71 10.99 6.30
C ALA A 135 -15.02 11.82 7.57
N ARG A 136 -15.49 11.16 8.63
CA ARG A 136 -15.75 11.81 9.94
C ARG A 136 -14.59 11.70 10.92
N GLU A 137 -13.60 10.88 10.60
CA GLU A 137 -12.43 10.65 11.43
C GLU A 137 -11.16 10.65 10.58
N PRO A 138 -9.98 10.92 11.19
CA PRO A 138 -8.71 10.79 10.49
C PRO A 138 -8.49 9.37 10.00
N PHE A 139 -7.82 9.29 8.85
CA PHE A 139 -7.31 8.04 8.32
C PHE A 139 -5.81 7.95 8.61
N TYR A 140 -5.32 6.73 8.53
CA TYR A 140 -3.90 6.42 8.61
C TYR A 140 -3.53 5.63 7.37
N THR A 141 -2.38 5.97 6.80
CA THR A 141 -1.81 5.18 5.72
C THR A 141 -0.77 4.22 6.25
N ILE A 142 -0.71 3.03 5.64
CA ILE A 142 0.31 2.01 5.92
C ILE A 142 1.04 1.75 4.61
N SER A 143 2.26 2.28 4.48
CA SER A 143 3.05 2.15 3.26
C SER A 143 4.02 0.98 3.34
N LEU A 144 3.91 0.09 2.36
CA LEU A 144 4.77 -1.08 2.15
C LEU A 144 5.64 -0.84 0.91
N PHE A 145 6.95 -0.97 1.06
CA PHE A 145 7.91 -0.75 -0.02
C PHE A 145 8.59 -2.05 -0.46
N CYS A 146 8.90 -2.13 -1.75
CA CYS A 146 9.65 -3.23 -2.35
C CYS A 146 10.71 -2.74 -3.33
N TYR A 147 11.97 -3.06 -3.04
CA TYR A 147 13.13 -2.80 -3.88
C TYR A 147 13.54 -4.02 -4.71
N ARG A 148 13.04 -5.21 -4.35
CA ARG A 148 13.40 -6.46 -5.01
C ARG A 148 12.66 -6.63 -6.34
N GLU A 149 13.41 -6.96 -7.39
CA GLU A 149 12.86 -7.52 -8.64
C GLU A 149 13.22 -9.02 -8.72
N PRO A 150 12.35 -9.89 -9.27
CA PRO A 150 10.96 -9.63 -9.68
C PRO A 150 10.02 -9.43 -8.49
N ARG A 151 8.93 -8.68 -8.70
CA ARG A 151 8.00 -8.21 -7.64
C ARG A 151 6.84 -9.17 -7.34
N THR A 152 6.83 -10.36 -7.92
CA THR A 152 5.72 -11.33 -7.84
C THR A 152 5.34 -11.68 -6.40
N ALA A 153 6.33 -12.00 -5.56
CA ALA A 153 6.10 -12.31 -4.15
C ALA A 153 5.59 -11.11 -3.34
N PHE A 154 5.94 -9.88 -3.73
CA PHE A 154 5.41 -8.67 -3.10
C PHE A 154 3.96 -8.41 -3.51
N TYR A 155 3.57 -8.68 -4.76
CA TYR A 155 2.17 -8.58 -5.17
C TYR A 155 1.26 -9.59 -4.47
N ALA A 156 1.78 -10.77 -4.12
CA ALA A 156 1.06 -11.71 -3.28
C ALA A 156 0.84 -11.18 -1.85
N LEU A 157 1.82 -10.42 -1.31
CA LEU A 157 1.72 -9.81 0.01
C LEU A 157 0.76 -8.60 0.05
N ALA A 158 0.97 -7.63 -0.83
CA ALA A 158 0.35 -6.31 -0.76
C ALA A 158 -0.87 -6.17 -1.69
N GLY A 159 -1.18 -7.19 -2.49
CA GLY A 159 -2.15 -7.11 -3.57
C GLY A 159 -1.58 -6.46 -4.84
N LYS A 160 -2.34 -6.53 -5.93
CA LYS A 160 -2.09 -5.77 -7.17
C LYS A 160 -2.62 -4.33 -7.03
N TYR A 161 -2.20 -3.46 -7.94
CA TYR A 161 -2.74 -2.11 -8.11
C TYR A 161 -4.28 -2.10 -8.00
N PHE A 162 -4.81 -1.11 -7.25
CA PHE A 162 -6.23 -0.85 -6.99
C PHE A 162 -7.18 -1.75 -7.79
N PRO A 163 -7.58 -2.90 -7.22
CA PRO A 163 -8.22 -3.97 -7.97
C PRO A 163 -9.71 -3.70 -8.23
N LEU A 164 -10.28 -2.71 -7.54
CA LEU A 164 -11.71 -2.43 -7.52
C LEU A 164 -12.18 -1.81 -8.84
N ALA A 165 -13.32 -2.29 -9.34
CA ALA A 165 -14.07 -1.71 -10.45
C ALA A 165 -15.05 -0.64 -9.95
N TYR A 166 -15.66 0.09 -10.90
CA TYR A 166 -16.63 1.15 -10.61
C TYR A 166 -17.69 0.75 -9.58
N ALA A 167 -18.33 -0.41 -9.76
CA ALA A 167 -19.39 -0.89 -8.88
C ALA A 167 -18.93 -1.10 -7.42
N GLU A 168 -17.65 -1.40 -7.20
CA GLU A 168 -17.08 -1.63 -5.87
C GLU A 168 -16.67 -0.33 -5.16
N ILE A 169 -16.56 0.77 -5.92
CA ILE A 169 -16.11 2.07 -5.40
C ILE A 169 -17.20 3.13 -5.36
N ASP A 170 -18.30 2.97 -6.10
CA ASP A 170 -19.37 3.97 -6.19
C ASP A 170 -19.93 4.36 -4.82
N GLU A 171 -20.14 3.37 -3.95
CA GLU A 171 -20.60 3.60 -2.57
C GLU A 171 -19.51 4.23 -1.67
N ARG A 172 -18.23 4.06 -2.00
CA ARG A 172 -17.10 4.56 -1.19
C ARG A 172 -16.77 6.02 -1.47
N TYR A 173 -17.16 6.54 -2.65
CA TYR A 173 -16.90 7.90 -3.06
C TYR A 173 -18.22 8.61 -3.38
N PRO A 174 -18.86 9.26 -2.40
CA PRO A 174 -20.20 9.85 -2.56
C PRO A 174 -20.33 10.87 -3.71
N ARG A 175 -19.21 11.48 -4.11
CA ARG A 175 -19.14 12.49 -5.18
C ARG A 175 -18.53 11.96 -6.47
N LEU A 176 -18.44 10.63 -6.63
CA LEU A 176 -17.90 10.01 -7.83
C LEU A 176 -18.72 10.33 -9.08
N ALA A 177 -20.05 10.36 -8.97
CA ALA A 177 -20.93 10.75 -10.07
C ALA A 177 -20.68 12.20 -10.54
N GLU A 178 -20.48 13.13 -9.59
CA GLU A 178 -20.12 14.52 -9.88
C GLU A 178 -18.77 14.60 -10.59
N PHE A 179 -17.76 13.88 -10.09
CA PHE A 179 -16.45 13.79 -10.72
C PHE A 179 -16.54 13.28 -12.16
N ARG A 180 -17.32 12.22 -12.39
CA ARG A 180 -17.53 11.64 -13.73
C ARG A 180 -18.17 12.64 -14.69
N ALA A 181 -19.21 13.36 -14.24
CA ALA A 181 -19.87 14.38 -15.05
C ALA A 181 -18.90 15.51 -15.46
N ILE A 182 -17.98 15.89 -14.58
CA ILE A 182 -16.91 16.86 -14.90
C ILE A 182 -15.97 16.27 -15.96
N CYS A 183 -15.50 15.02 -15.79
CA CYS A 183 -14.65 14.36 -16.78
C CYS A 183 -15.32 14.25 -18.16
N GLU A 184 -16.62 13.95 -18.23
CA GLU A 184 -17.36 13.89 -19.49
C GLU A 184 -17.53 15.26 -20.14
N ARG A 185 -17.75 16.30 -19.35
CA ARG A 185 -17.86 17.68 -19.85
C ARG A 185 -16.56 18.15 -20.51
N TYR A 186 -15.41 17.87 -19.89
CA TYR A 186 -14.11 18.38 -20.36
C TYR A 186 -13.32 17.41 -21.24
N ASP A 187 -13.68 16.12 -21.24
CA ASP A 187 -13.07 15.09 -22.10
C ASP A 187 -14.15 14.17 -22.70
N ALA A 188 -15.07 14.77 -23.47
CA ALA A 188 -16.17 14.04 -24.11
C ALA A 188 -15.70 12.95 -25.08
N ARG A 189 -14.49 13.08 -25.64
CA ARG A 189 -13.88 12.10 -26.55
C ARG A 189 -13.07 11.02 -25.84
N GLY A 190 -12.86 11.13 -24.52
CA GLY A 190 -12.11 10.16 -23.74
C GLY A 190 -10.60 10.14 -24.01
N THR A 191 -10.03 11.24 -24.48
CA THR A 191 -8.60 11.36 -24.83
C THR A 191 -7.69 11.06 -23.64
N PHE A 192 -8.13 11.39 -22.41
CA PHE A 192 -7.34 11.19 -21.20
C PHE A 192 -7.68 9.89 -20.46
N ARG A 193 -8.35 8.94 -21.13
CA ARG A 193 -8.81 7.68 -20.54
C ARG A 193 -8.04 6.51 -21.14
N ASN A 194 -7.55 5.63 -20.27
CA ASN A 194 -7.04 4.32 -20.65
C ASN A 194 -7.96 3.23 -20.07
N ARG A 195 -7.70 1.96 -20.38
CA ARG A 195 -8.47 0.82 -19.87
C ARG A 195 -8.60 0.79 -18.34
N TYR A 196 -7.55 1.22 -17.63
CA TYR A 196 -7.59 1.26 -16.16
C TYR A 196 -8.57 2.34 -15.67
N VAL A 197 -8.46 3.56 -16.19
CA VAL A 197 -9.35 4.69 -15.85
C VAL A 197 -10.79 4.35 -16.22
N ALA A 198 -11.01 3.75 -17.39
CA ALA A 198 -12.33 3.40 -17.87
C ALA A 198 -13.00 2.31 -17.01
N ARG A 199 -12.25 1.29 -16.59
CA ARG A 199 -12.73 0.25 -15.65
C ARG A 199 -13.06 0.81 -14.27
N VAL A 200 -12.15 1.61 -13.70
CA VAL A 200 -12.27 2.10 -12.32
C VAL A 200 -13.36 3.17 -12.22
N LEU A 201 -13.41 4.10 -13.16
CA LEU A 201 -14.39 5.21 -13.16
C LEU A 201 -15.66 4.92 -13.98
N GLY A 202 -15.81 3.70 -14.52
CA GLY A 202 -17.03 3.30 -15.24
C GLY A 202 -17.26 4.10 -16.53
N PHE A 203 -16.21 4.28 -17.34
CA PHE A 203 -16.32 4.87 -18.69
C PHE A 203 -16.27 3.83 -19.80
N ASP A 204 -16.11 2.54 -19.47
CA ASP A 204 -16.18 1.46 -20.46
C ASP A 204 -17.55 1.52 -21.17
N ARG A 205 -17.54 1.63 -22.50
CA ARG A 205 -18.76 1.59 -23.32
C ARG A 205 -19.11 0.12 -23.55
N ALA A 206 -20.41 -0.19 -23.60
CA ALA A 206 -20.90 -1.56 -23.80
C ALA A 206 -20.30 -2.29 -25.04
N ASP A 207 -19.83 -1.55 -26.04
CA ASP A 207 -19.26 -2.08 -27.28
C ASP A 207 -17.79 -2.55 -27.18
N ASP A 208 -17.02 -2.16 -26.15
CA ASP A 208 -15.60 -2.57 -26.02
C ASP A 208 -15.42 -4.00 -25.48
N THR A 209 -16.51 -4.67 -25.12
CA THR A 209 -16.48 -6.07 -24.63
C THR A 209 -16.26 -7.09 -25.75
N ARG A 210 -16.30 -6.69 -27.03
CA ARG A 210 -16.22 -7.59 -28.20
C ARG A 210 -14.85 -7.73 -28.84
N ALA A 211 -13.83 -7.04 -28.34
CA ALA A 211 -12.46 -7.18 -28.84
C ALA A 211 -11.56 -7.76 -27.74
N ALA A 212 -11.72 -9.05 -27.46
CA ALA A 212 -10.77 -9.88 -26.74
C ALA A 212 -10.30 -11.01 -27.66
#